data_AF-A0A950XGH8-F1
#
_entry.id   AF-A0A950XGH8-F1
#
_cell.length_a   1.000
_cell.length_b   1.000
_cell.length_c   1.000
_cell.angle_alpha   90.00
_cell.angle_beta   90.00
_cell.angle_gamma   90.00
#
_symmetry.space_group_name_H-M   'P 1'
#
loop_
_entity.id
_entity.type
_entity.pdbx_description
1 polymer ?
#
loop_
_entity_poly.entity_id
_entity_poly.type
_entity_poly.pdbx_seq_one_letter_code
_entity_poly.pdbx_strand_id
1 'polypeptide(L)'
;MDEDDVAPVATMIAEGRDIAYVPQARIEHHTVGGLGDALKKFGPRIRKRITDRQQPVWSRLQNADPGRRRRAYLWPFYAATVLLPSVVALYGWMRDGRREWLYHPFVSAAFAFEFWKQAALVAFERASNLVAGDVN
;
A
#
# COMPACT_ATOMS: atom_id res chain seq x y z
N MET A 1 -1.51 15.30 -8.14
CA MET A 1 -2.20 15.83 -6.95
C MET A 1 -2.19 14.70 -5.95
N ASP A 2 -1.41 14.85 -4.88
CA ASP A 2 -1.21 13.80 -3.88
C ASP A 2 -2.53 13.55 -3.13
N GLU A 3 -3.01 12.29 -3.14
CA GLU A 3 -4.06 11.81 -2.22
C GLU A 3 -3.46 11.64 -0.82
N ASP A 4 -2.91 12.71 -0.24
CA ASP A 4 -2.64 12.79 1.19
C ASP A 4 -3.69 13.73 1.76
N ASP A 5 -4.82 13.16 2.19
CA ASP A 5 -5.93 13.93 2.77
C ASP A 5 -5.61 14.42 4.19
N VAL A 6 -4.50 13.97 4.78
CA VAL A 6 -4.10 14.28 6.16
C VAL A 6 -3.16 15.47 6.21
N ALA A 7 -2.19 15.55 5.30
CA ALA A 7 -1.22 16.65 5.27
C ALA A 7 -1.86 18.05 5.14
N PRO A 8 -2.86 18.29 4.26
CA PRO A 8 -3.57 19.56 4.18
C PRO A 8 -4.30 19.92 5.47
N VAL A 9 -4.90 18.92 6.14
CA VAL A 9 -5.60 19.12 7.41
C VAL A 9 -4.61 19.52 8.51
N ALA A 10 -3.44 18.88 8.56
CA ALA A 10 -2.39 19.27 9.50
C ALA A 10 -1.91 20.71 9.28
N THR A 11 -1.77 21.14 8.02
CA THR A 11 -1.42 22.52 7.67
C THR A 11 -2.49 23.52 8.12
N MET A 12 -3.78 23.22 7.87
CA MET A 12 -4.88 24.09 8.31
C MET A 12 -4.90 24.29 9.84
N ILE A 13 -4.61 23.23 10.60
CA ILE A 13 -4.51 23.29 12.06
C ILE A 13 -3.31 24.16 12.46
N ALA A 14 -2.14 23.97 11.83
CA ALA A 14 -0.94 24.74 12.14
C ALA A 14 -1.09 26.24 11.82
N GLU A 15 -1.86 26.58 10.79
CA GLU A 15 -2.20 27.96 10.42
C GLU A 15 -3.30 28.60 11.30
N GLY A 16 -3.89 27.85 12.25
CA GLY A 16 -4.97 28.34 13.09
C GLY A 16 -6.27 28.62 12.32
N ARG A 17 -6.52 27.88 11.23
CA ARG A 17 -7.77 28.01 10.45
C ARG A 17 -8.95 27.39 11.20
N ASP A 18 -10.12 27.97 11.01
CA ASP A 18 -11.37 27.39 11.51
C ASP A 18 -11.74 26.14 10.70
N ILE A 19 -11.96 25.02 11.40
CA ILE A 19 -12.35 23.75 10.80
C ILE A 19 -13.79 23.43 11.22
N ALA A 20 -14.69 23.39 10.24
CA ALA A 20 -16.07 22.97 10.48
C ALA A 20 -16.13 21.44 10.66
N TYR A 21 -16.38 20.99 11.89
CA TYR A 21 -16.58 19.57 12.21
C TYR A 21 -18.08 19.23 12.23
N VAL A 22 -18.50 18.31 11.36
CA VAL A 22 -19.89 17.83 11.31
C VAL A 22 -19.95 16.42 11.91
N PRO A 23 -20.37 16.26 13.19
CA PRO A 23 -20.31 14.98 13.89
C PRO A 23 -21.21 13.89 13.29
N GLN A 24 -22.20 14.27 12.49
CA GLN A 24 -23.17 13.36 11.89
C GLN A 24 -22.85 13.01 10.43
N ALA A 25 -21.74 13.51 9.89
CA ALA A 25 -21.26 13.12 8.56
C ALA A 25 -20.76 11.66 8.63
N ARG A 26 -21.68 10.71 8.47
CA ARG A 26 -21.35 9.28 8.42
C ARG A 26 -20.92 8.95 7.00
N ILE A 27 -19.61 8.77 6.82
CA ILE A 27 -19.11 8.03 5.67
C ILE A 27 -19.09 6.57 6.07
N GLU A 28 -20.09 5.81 5.63
CA GLU A 28 -20.09 4.35 5.76
C GLU A 28 -18.98 3.78 4.87
N HIS A 29 -17.83 3.54 5.48
CA HIS A 29 -16.77 2.78 4.84
C HIS A 29 -17.12 1.30 4.99
N HIS A 30 -17.51 0.66 3.90
CA HIS A 30 -17.50 -0.80 3.84
C HIS A 30 -16.08 -1.29 4.10
N THR A 31 -15.85 -1.68 5.36
CA THR A 31 -14.65 -2.36 5.81
C THR A 31 -14.63 -3.75 5.20
N VAL A 32 -13.43 -4.26 4.98
CA VAL A 32 -13.23 -5.60 4.44
C VAL A 32 -13.56 -6.61 5.53
N GLY A 33 -14.44 -7.59 5.24
CA GLY A 33 -14.87 -8.61 6.21
C GLY A 33 -13.76 -9.58 6.61
N GLY A 34 -12.67 -9.62 5.83
CA GLY A 34 -11.48 -10.39 6.15
C GLY A 34 -10.37 -10.20 5.12
N LEU A 35 -9.30 -10.98 5.29
CA LEU A 35 -8.11 -10.90 4.42
C LEU A 35 -8.43 -11.18 2.96
N GLY A 36 -9.30 -12.15 2.66
CA GLY A 36 -9.71 -12.45 1.29
C GLY A 36 -10.36 -11.26 0.58
N ASP A 37 -11.27 -10.57 1.25
CA ASP A 37 -11.93 -9.38 0.71
C ASP A 37 -10.94 -8.20 0.57
N ALA A 38 -9.99 -8.10 1.49
CA ALA A 38 -8.88 -7.16 1.37
C ALA A 38 -8.08 -7.42 0.09
N LEU A 39 -7.64 -8.65 -0.15
CA LEU A 39 -6.87 -8.99 -1.35
C LEU A 39 -7.69 -8.77 -2.63
N LYS A 40 -8.98 -9.11 -2.65
CA LYS A 40 -9.87 -8.82 -3.79
C LYS A 40 -10.00 -7.31 -4.06
N LYS A 41 -10.06 -6.50 -3.00
CA LYS A 41 -10.15 -5.02 -3.10
C LYS A 41 -8.82 -4.40 -3.55
N PHE A 42 -7.69 -4.90 -3.05
CA PHE A 42 -6.38 -4.31 -3.28
C PHE A 42 -5.63 -4.87 -4.48
N GLY A 43 -5.86 -6.12 -4.90
CA GLY A 43 -5.21 -6.74 -6.07
C GLY A 43 -5.34 -5.91 -7.36
N PRO A 44 -6.57 -5.56 -7.80
CA PRO A 44 -6.75 -4.68 -8.96
C PRO A 44 -6.11 -3.30 -8.79
N ARG A 45 -6.09 -2.77 -7.57
CA ARG A 45 -5.45 -1.46 -7.26
C ARG A 45 -3.93 -1.55 -7.36
N ILE A 46 -3.33 -2.64 -6.91
CA ILE A 46 -1.90 -2.92 -7.04
C ILE A 46 -1.55 -2.99 -8.54
N ARG A 47 -2.30 -3.79 -9.31
CA ARG A 47 -2.10 -3.87 -10.77
C ARG A 47 -2.19 -2.51 -11.43
N LYS A 48 -3.28 -1.76 -11.17
CA LYS A 48 -3.48 -0.40 -11.68
C LYS A 48 -2.25 0.47 -11.37
N ARG A 49 -1.76 0.45 -10.13
CA ARG A 49 -0.58 1.22 -9.71
C ARG A 49 0.71 0.82 -10.41
N ILE A 50 0.92 -0.47 -10.68
CA ILE A 50 2.11 -0.96 -11.42
C ILE A 50 2.05 -0.53 -12.90
N THR A 51 0.85 -0.46 -13.48
CA THR A 51 0.63 -0.12 -14.89
C THR A 51 0.46 1.37 -15.16
N ASP A 52 0.18 2.18 -14.14
CA ASP A 52 -0.12 3.61 -14.30
C ASP A 52 1.11 4.38 -14.80
N ARG A 53 1.02 4.87 -16.04
CA ARG A 53 2.05 5.71 -16.67
C ARG A 53 1.81 7.20 -16.41
N GLN A 54 0.59 7.60 -16.11
CA GLN A 54 0.22 9.01 -15.90
C GLN A 54 0.56 9.46 -14.48
N GLN A 55 0.41 8.56 -13.50
CA GLN A 55 0.75 8.80 -12.10
C GLN A 55 1.57 7.63 -11.53
N PRO A 56 2.84 7.48 -11.96
CA PRO A 56 3.67 6.38 -11.47
C PRO A 56 3.81 6.45 -9.95
N VAL A 57 3.86 5.28 -9.29
CA VAL A 57 4.01 5.19 -7.83
C VAL A 57 5.17 6.06 -7.31
N TRP A 58 6.25 6.13 -8.09
CA TRP A 58 7.42 6.93 -7.75
C TRP A 58 7.21 8.43 -7.81
N SER A 59 6.33 8.95 -8.67
CA SER A 59 6.03 10.39 -8.72
C SER A 59 5.26 10.82 -7.47
N ARG A 60 4.30 10.02 -7.02
CA ARG A 60 3.55 10.27 -5.77
C ARG A 60 4.42 10.20 -4.51
N LEU A 61 5.53 9.47 -4.57
CA LEU A 61 6.48 9.36 -3.47
C LEU A 61 7.57 10.44 -3.52
N GLN A 62 7.58 11.36 -4.50
CA GLN A 62 8.62 12.39 -4.60
C GLN A 62 8.61 13.35 -3.41
N ASN A 63 7.43 13.71 -2.92
CA ASN A 63 7.25 14.58 -1.77
C ASN A 63 7.35 13.84 -0.42
N ALA A 64 7.47 12.51 -0.45
CA ALA A 64 7.58 11.72 0.77
C ALA A 64 9.00 11.81 1.35
N ASP A 65 9.09 11.82 2.68
CA ASP A 65 10.35 11.72 3.41
C ASP A 65 11.24 10.56 2.87
N PRO A 66 12.57 10.74 2.77
CA PRO A 66 13.48 9.72 2.24
C PRO A 66 13.35 8.35 2.91
N GLY A 67 13.08 8.31 4.22
CA GLY A 67 12.85 7.07 4.95
C GLY A 67 11.57 6.36 4.53
N ARG A 68 10.50 7.12 4.28
CA ARG A 68 9.22 6.58 3.78
C ARG A 68 9.37 6.02 2.37
N ARG A 69 10.13 6.69 1.49
CA ARG A 69 10.45 6.21 0.14
C ARG A 69 11.21 4.89 0.17
N ARG A 70 12.26 4.79 0.98
CA ARG A 70 13.05 3.54 1.13
C ARG A 70 12.19 2.40 1.65
N ARG A 71 11.36 2.63 2.67
CA ARG A 71 10.44 1.61 3.18
C ARG A 71 9.47 1.13 2.11
N ALA A 72 8.89 2.04 1.31
CA ALA A 72 7.99 1.66 0.21
C ALA A 72 8.70 0.80 -0.85
N TYR A 73 9.95 1.13 -1.20
CA TYR A 73 10.75 0.35 -2.16
C TYR A 73 11.15 -1.03 -1.62
N LEU A 74 11.52 -1.11 -0.34
CA LEU A 74 12.00 -2.35 0.29
C LEU A 74 10.85 -3.26 0.75
N TRP A 75 9.63 -2.72 0.87
CA TRP A 75 8.47 -3.46 1.37
C TRP A 75 8.19 -4.79 0.64
N PRO A 76 8.18 -4.89 -0.70
CA PRO A 76 7.85 -6.16 -1.36
C PRO A 76 8.90 -7.25 -1.12
N PHE A 77 10.15 -6.87 -0.79
CA PHE A 77 11.20 -7.80 -0.40
C PHE A 77 11.10 -8.18 1.07
N TYR A 78 10.89 -7.19 1.94
CA TYR A 78 10.64 -7.40 3.36
C TYR A 78 9.46 -8.34 3.60
N ALA A 79 8.33 -8.08 2.94
CA ALA A 79 7.09 -8.80 3.12
C ALA A 79 7.10 -10.19 2.46
N ALA A 80 7.97 -10.44 1.49
CA ALA A 80 8.20 -11.76 0.93
C ALA A 80 8.96 -12.69 1.89
N THR A 81 9.70 -12.14 2.85
CA THR A 81 10.28 -12.92 3.94
C THR A 81 9.24 -13.13 5.04
N VAL A 82 9.15 -14.34 5.60
CA VAL A 82 8.34 -14.57 6.81
C VAL A 82 9.10 -14.12 8.06
N LEU A 83 10.43 -14.20 8.04
CA LEU A 83 11.29 -13.94 9.20
C LEU A 83 11.21 -12.48 9.67
N LEU A 84 11.42 -11.50 8.77
CA LEU A 84 11.47 -10.09 9.16
C LEU A 84 10.11 -9.58 9.69
N PRO A 85 8.96 -9.89 9.07
CA PRO A 85 7.64 -9.62 9.64
C PRO A 85 7.42 -10.31 10.98
N SER A 86 7.91 -11.53 11.17
CA SER A 86 7.77 -12.25 12.45
C SER A 86 8.54 -11.57 13.58
N VAL A 87 9.75 -11.07 13.31
CA VAL A 87 10.53 -10.28 14.30
C VAL A 87 9.79 -9.00 14.67
N VAL A 88 9.25 -8.27 13.68
CA VAL A 88 8.49 -7.04 13.92
C VAL A 88 7.18 -7.31 14.67
N ALA A 89 6.48 -8.39 14.33
CA ALA A 89 5.29 -8.83 15.03
C ALA A 89 5.57 -9.10 16.50
N LEU A 90 6.66 -9.83 16.78
CA LEU A 90 7.03 -10.17 18.15
C LEU A 90 7.43 -8.92 18.94
N TYR A 91 8.23 -8.02 18.35
CA TYR A 91 8.58 -6.75 18.97
C TYR A 91 7.34 -5.88 19.25
N GLY A 92 6.44 -5.76 18.28
CA GLY A 92 5.21 -4.99 18.43
C GLY A 92 4.27 -5.58 19.48
N TRP A 93 4.15 -6.91 19.54
CA TRP A 93 3.38 -7.59 20.57
C TRP A 93 3.97 -7.34 21.96
N MET A 94 5.29 -7.43 22.13
CA MET A 94 5.94 -7.14 23.41
C MET A 94 5.79 -5.68 23.84
N ARG A 95 5.87 -4.74 22.89
CA ARG A 95 5.81 -3.29 23.18
C ARG A 95 4.39 -2.81 23.49
N ASP A 96 3.41 -3.28 22.73
CA ASP A 96 2.03 -2.76 22.78
C ASP A 96 1.07 -3.69 23.54
N GLY A 97 1.47 -4.93 23.85
CA GLY A 97 0.61 -5.95 24.48
C GLY A 97 -0.49 -6.51 23.57
N ARG A 98 -0.55 -6.07 22.31
CA ARG A 98 -1.61 -6.36 21.34
C ARG A 98 -1.30 -7.62 20.53
N ARG A 99 -2.18 -8.62 20.61
CA ARG A 99 -2.04 -9.90 19.87
C ARG A 99 -2.21 -9.73 18.37
N GLU A 100 -2.81 -8.62 17.94
CA GLU A 100 -3.02 -8.25 16.55
C GLU A 100 -1.70 -8.21 15.76
N TRP A 101 -0.59 -7.89 16.44
CA TRP A 101 0.74 -7.92 15.86
C TRP A 101 1.13 -9.30 15.32
N LEU A 102 0.64 -10.39 15.92
CA LEU A 102 0.94 -11.75 15.49
C LEU A 102 0.35 -12.08 14.11
N TYR A 103 -0.63 -11.31 13.63
CA TYR A 103 -1.14 -11.44 12.27
C TYR A 103 -0.27 -10.76 11.22
N HIS A 104 0.65 -9.88 11.62
CA HIS A 104 1.53 -9.14 10.71
C HIS A 104 2.30 -10.02 9.71
N PRO A 105 2.93 -11.16 10.08
CA PRO A 105 3.59 -12.03 9.10
C PRO A 105 2.62 -12.61 8.06
N PHE A 106 1.42 -13.02 8.48
CA PHE A 106 0.43 -13.61 7.58
C PHE A 106 -0.15 -12.58 6.61
N VAL A 107 -0.51 -11.39 7.12
CA VAL A 107 -1.00 -10.29 6.30
C VAL A 107 0.09 -9.82 5.34
N SER A 108 1.33 -9.66 5.81
CA SER A 108 2.46 -9.26 4.97
C SER A 108 2.71 -10.27 3.84
N ALA A 109 2.75 -11.56 4.17
CA ALA A 109 2.95 -12.62 3.17
C ALA A 109 1.82 -12.65 2.13
N ALA A 110 0.57 -12.51 2.55
CA ALA A 110 -0.58 -12.50 1.65
C ALA A 110 -0.55 -11.31 0.68
N PHE A 111 -0.22 -10.12 1.17
CA PHE A 111 -0.07 -8.93 0.33
C PHE A 111 1.17 -8.99 -0.56
N ALA A 112 2.28 -9.59 -0.10
CA ALA A 112 3.46 -9.82 -0.93
C ALA A 112 3.15 -10.78 -2.07
N PHE A 113 2.45 -11.89 -1.78
CA PHE A 113 2.00 -12.84 -2.79
C PHE A 113 1.12 -12.16 -3.84
N GLU A 114 0.10 -11.39 -3.40
CA GLU A 114 -0.77 -10.67 -4.32
C GLU A 114 0.01 -9.65 -5.15
N PHE A 115 0.95 -8.93 -4.55
CA PHE A 115 1.82 -8.00 -5.26
C PHE A 115 2.65 -8.69 -6.36
N TRP A 116 3.36 -9.76 -6.02
CA TRP A 116 4.21 -10.49 -6.97
C TRP A 116 3.41 -11.17 -8.07
N LYS A 117 2.22 -11.70 -7.74
CA LYS A 117 1.28 -12.24 -8.74
C LYS A 117 0.90 -11.17 -9.77
N GLN A 118 0.49 -9.98 -9.32
CA GLN A 118 0.13 -8.89 -10.22
C GLN A 118 1.34 -8.37 -11.01
N ALA A 119 2.51 -8.27 -10.37
CA ALA A 119 3.74 -7.85 -11.03
C ALA A 119 4.16 -8.82 -12.15
N ALA A 120 4.05 -10.13 -11.89
CA ALA A 120 4.35 -11.17 -12.88
C ALA A 120 3.40 -11.12 -14.08
N LEU A 121 2.09 -10.94 -13.85
CA LEU A 121 1.11 -10.78 -14.93
C LEU A 121 1.44 -9.56 -15.81
N VAL A 122 1.75 -8.42 -15.19
CA VAL A 122 2.12 -7.21 -15.94
C VAL A 122 3.44 -7.39 -16.69
N ALA A 123 4.43 -8.08 -16.10
CA ALA A 123 5.69 -8.37 -16.76
C ALA A 123 5.49 -9.28 -17.99
N PHE A 124 4.66 -10.31 -17.86
CA PHE A 124 4.29 -11.20 -18.96
C PHE A 124 3.58 -10.44 -20.08
N GLU A 125 2.56 -9.63 -19.76
CA GLU A 125 1.84 -8.80 -20.74
C GLU A 125 2.80 -7.85 -21.49
N ARG A 126 3.75 -7.23 -20.79
CA ARG A 126 4.75 -6.36 -21.42
C ARG A 126 5.69 -7.15 -22.34
N ALA A 127 6.15 -8.32 -21.91
CA ALA A 127 7.02 -9.17 -22.73
C ALA A 127 6.30 -9.66 -23.99
N SER A 128 5.05 -10.11 -23.88
CA SER A 128 4.24 -10.53 -25.03
C SER A 128 4.00 -9.39 -26.02
N ASN A 129 3.71 -8.18 -25.52
CA ASN A 129 3.50 -7.01 -26.39
C ASN A 129 4.78 -6.55 -27.11
N LEU A 130 5.95 -6.72 -26.48
CA LEU A 130 7.23 -6.44 -27.14
C LEU A 130 7.47 -7.44 -28.28
N VAL A 131 7.28 -8.73 -28.02
CA VAL A 131 7.44 -9.79 -29.04
C VAL A 131 6.45 -9.61 -30.20
N ALA A 132 5.21 -9.19 -29.93
CA ALA A 132 4.22 -8.93 -30.99
C ALA A 132 4.45 -7.59 -31.72
N GLY A 133 5.08 -6.62 -31.07
CA GLY A 133 5.41 -5.31 -31.65
C GLY A 133 6.60 -5.33 -32.61
N ASP A 134 7.55 -6.25 -32.42
CA ASP A 134 8.71 -6.45 -33.31
C ASP A 134 8.37 -7.20 -34.62
N VAL A 135 7.09 -7.56 -34.84
CA VAL A 135 6.61 -8.28 -36.04
C VAL A 135 5.92 -7.32 -37.06
N ASN A 136 5.98 -6.00 -36.84
CA ASN A 136 5.50 -4.99 -37.80
C ASN A 136 6.60 -4.06 -38.29
#